data_AF-A0A6H3NN50-F1
#
_entry.id   AF-A0A6H3NN50-F1
#
_cell.length_a   1.000
_cell.length_b   1.000
_cell.length_c   1.000
_cell.angle_alpha   90.00
_cell.angle_beta   90.00
_cell.angle_gamma   90.00
#
_symmetry.space_group_name_H-M   'P 1'
#
loop_
_entity.id
_entity.type
_entity.pdbx_description
1 polymer ?
#
loop_
_entity_poly.entity_id
_entity_poly.type
_entity_poly.pdbx_seq_one_letter_code
_entity_poly.pdbx_strand_id
1 'polypeptide(L)'
;MKNELFHSFIKEQKLYRIFSQIAKYVSIVFLIIYLYLLFSSSYTASPLIVVINYLAILTSISGIITFKYYEIPSILLAVFTEGELSPFFQLNSEERQFVWRKAGREDLLPQDPTPDYISNHLHLYDRYPWKKIGKIYAVIYLVVILSSIFYLTSVYIETGFQN
;
A
#
# COMPACT_ATOMS: atom_id res chain seq x y z
N MET A 1 20.95 11.80 21.13
CA MET A 1 19.91 10.80 20.81
C MET A 1 19.90 10.61 19.31
N LYS A 2 20.36 9.46 18.78
CA LYS A 2 20.06 9.09 17.39
C LYS A 2 18.55 8.85 17.35
N ASN A 3 17.83 9.62 16.55
CA ASN A 3 16.38 9.75 16.63
C ASN A 3 15.67 8.43 16.31
N GLU A 4 15.26 7.71 17.37
CA GLU A 4 14.45 6.48 17.27
C GLU A 4 13.18 6.71 16.44
N LEU A 5 12.62 7.93 16.52
CA LEU A 5 11.51 8.40 15.71
C LEU A 5 11.82 8.37 14.20
N PHE A 6 12.98 8.87 13.81
CA PHE A 6 13.40 8.85 12.41
C PHE A 6 13.67 7.41 11.93
N HIS A 7 14.26 6.57 12.76
CA HIS A 7 14.43 5.15 12.44
C HIS A 7 13.09 4.42 12.26
N SER A 8 12.10 4.72 13.11
CA SER A 8 10.74 4.19 12.97
C SER A 8 10.11 4.61 11.64
N PHE A 9 10.26 5.88 11.27
CA PHE A 9 9.83 6.40 9.97
C PHE A 9 10.52 5.68 8.79
N ILE A 10 11.83 5.48 8.83
CA ILE A 10 12.55 4.76 7.77
C ILE A 10 12.07 3.30 7.67
N LYS A 11 11.80 2.65 8.81
CA LYS A 11 11.26 1.28 8.85
C LYS A 11 9.87 1.22 8.21
N GLU A 12 9.00 2.19 8.51
CA GLU A 12 7.69 2.33 7.87
C GLU A 12 7.82 2.46 6.34
N GLN A 13 8.69 3.35 5.86
CA GLN A 13 8.93 3.55 4.43
C GLN A 13 9.45 2.27 3.73
N LYS A 14 10.33 1.52 4.40
CA LYS A 14 10.83 0.24 3.89
C LYS A 14 9.72 -0.81 3.81
N LEU A 15 8.88 -0.92 4.84
CA LEU A 15 7.74 -1.83 4.85
C LEU A 15 6.77 -1.51 3.72
N TYR A 16 6.42 -0.24 3.53
CA TYR A 16 5.58 0.20 2.42
C TYR A 16 6.14 -0.26 1.06
N ARG A 17 7.43 -0.01 0.81
CA ARG A 17 8.08 -0.43 -0.43
C ARG A 17 8.00 -1.94 -0.64
N ILE A 18 8.22 -2.73 0.41
CA ILE A 18 8.13 -4.19 0.36
C ILE A 18 6.70 -4.64 0.03
N PHE A 19 5.69 -4.12 0.72
CA PHE A 19 4.28 -4.48 0.45
C PHE A 19 3.86 -4.11 -0.98
N SER A 20 4.25 -2.94 -1.45
CA SER A 20 3.98 -2.49 -2.83
C SER A 20 4.64 -3.42 -3.86
N GLN A 21 5.90 -3.82 -3.64
CA GLN A 21 6.60 -4.78 -4.50
C GLN A 21 5.92 -6.15 -4.50
N ILE A 22 5.57 -6.69 -3.33
CA ILE A 22 4.86 -7.98 -3.20
C ILE A 22 3.54 -7.93 -3.97
N ALA A 23 2.71 -6.91 -3.76
CA ALA A 23 1.44 -6.76 -4.47
C ALA A 23 1.62 -6.73 -5.99
N LYS A 24 2.65 -6.01 -6.49
CA LYS A 24 3.00 -5.99 -7.91
C LYS A 24 3.37 -7.38 -8.43
N TYR A 25 4.21 -8.13 -7.71
CA TYR A 25 4.61 -9.48 -8.12
C TYR A 25 3.42 -10.44 -8.14
N VAL A 26 2.56 -10.40 -7.12
CA VAL A 26 1.32 -11.19 -7.08
C VAL A 26 0.43 -10.88 -8.29
N SER A 27 0.29 -9.60 -8.65
CA SER A 27 -0.47 -9.19 -9.84
C SER A 27 0.08 -9.79 -11.13
N ILE A 28 1.40 -9.74 -11.29
CA ILE A 28 2.09 -10.26 -12.48
C ILE A 28 1.92 -11.77 -12.56
N VAL A 29 2.05 -12.48 -11.44
CA VAL A 29 1.86 -13.93 -11.39
C VAL A 29 0.45 -14.31 -11.81
N PHE A 30 -0.59 -13.67 -11.24
CA PHE A 30 -1.97 -13.93 -11.66
C PHE A 30 -2.21 -13.60 -13.14
N LEU A 31 -1.61 -12.53 -13.66
CA LEU A 31 -1.69 -12.19 -15.08
C LEU A 31 -1.05 -13.27 -15.97
N ILE A 32 0.12 -13.80 -15.59
CA ILE A 32 0.78 -14.88 -16.33
C ILE A 32 -0.08 -16.14 -16.33
N ILE A 33 -0.64 -16.52 -15.17
CA ILE A 33 -1.53 -17.68 -15.04
C ILE A 33 -2.78 -17.49 -15.91
N TYR A 34 -3.37 -16.30 -15.87
CA TYR A 34 -4.51 -15.94 -16.71
C TYR A 34 -4.19 -16.11 -18.20
N LEU A 35 -3.07 -15.54 -18.67
CA LEU A 35 -2.65 -15.66 -20.06
C LEU A 35 -2.38 -17.12 -20.45
N TYR A 36 -1.72 -17.89 -19.59
CA TYR A 36 -1.48 -19.32 -19.82
C TYR A 36 -2.79 -20.10 -20.04
N LEU A 37 -3.78 -19.89 -19.17
CA LEU A 37 -5.08 -20.55 -19.30
C LEU A 37 -5.87 -20.05 -20.51
N LEU A 38 -5.81 -18.76 -20.83
CA LEU A 38 -6.51 -18.17 -21.97
C LEU A 38 -6.03 -18.75 -23.31
N PHE A 39 -4.74 -19.02 -23.45
CA PHE A 39 -4.17 -19.63 -24.66
C PHE A 39 -4.15 -21.16 -24.65
N SER A 40 -4.58 -21.79 -23.56
CA SER A 40 -4.73 -23.23 -23.49
C SER A 40 -6.11 -23.64 -23.98
N SER A 41 -6.16 -24.48 -25.02
CA SER A 41 -7.40 -24.85 -25.75
C SER A 41 -8.47 -25.53 -24.89
N SER A 42 -8.08 -26.06 -23.72
CA SER A 42 -9.00 -26.78 -22.82
C SER A 42 -9.73 -25.87 -21.83
N TYR A 43 -9.31 -24.61 -21.67
CA TYR A 43 -9.73 -23.78 -20.53
C TYR A 43 -10.49 -22.53 -20.93
N THR A 44 -10.57 -22.20 -22.21
CA THR A 44 -11.05 -20.92 -22.74
C THR A 44 -12.51 -20.59 -22.34
N ALA A 45 -13.30 -21.60 -21.95
CA ALA A 45 -14.68 -21.47 -21.48
C ALA A 45 -14.87 -21.76 -19.97
N SER A 46 -13.79 -22.03 -19.23
CA SER A 46 -13.86 -22.38 -17.80
C SER A 46 -14.17 -21.15 -16.93
N PRO A 47 -15.12 -21.23 -15.98
CA PRO A 47 -15.37 -20.18 -14.99
C PRO A 47 -14.11 -19.77 -14.21
N LEU A 48 -13.10 -20.65 -14.16
CA LEU A 48 -11.85 -20.44 -13.46
C LEU A 48 -10.99 -19.33 -14.09
N ILE A 49 -11.04 -19.16 -15.42
CA ILE A 49 -10.38 -18.05 -16.13
C ILE A 49 -10.94 -16.71 -15.66
N VAL A 50 -12.26 -16.63 -15.50
CA VAL A 50 -12.94 -15.42 -15.05
C VAL A 50 -12.49 -15.06 -13.63
N VAL A 51 -12.44 -16.03 -12.71
CA VAL A 51 -11.97 -15.84 -11.34
C VAL A 51 -10.52 -15.32 -11.30
N ILE A 52 -9.62 -15.91 -12.10
CA ILE A 52 -8.22 -15.49 -12.13
C ILE A 52 -8.06 -14.09 -12.72
N ASN A 53 -8.84 -13.73 -13.74
CA ASN A 53 -8.85 -12.38 -14.30
C ASN A 53 -9.32 -11.35 -13.26
N TYR A 54 -10.42 -11.64 -12.55
CA TYR A 54 -10.90 -10.78 -11.46
C TYR A 54 -9.85 -10.62 -10.36
N LEU A 55 -9.11 -11.66 -10.01
CA LEU A 55 -8.03 -11.58 -9.03
C LEU A 55 -6.85 -10.72 -9.53
N ALA A 56 -6.49 -10.83 -10.81
CA ALA A 56 -5.45 -10.00 -11.41
C ALA A 56 -5.84 -8.51 -11.39
N ILE A 57 -7.08 -8.19 -11.76
CA ILE A 57 -7.63 -6.83 -11.74
C ILE A 57 -7.73 -6.31 -10.29
N LEU A 58 -8.29 -7.11 -9.38
CA LEU A 58 -8.39 -6.75 -7.96
C LEU A 58 -7.01 -6.44 -7.37
N THR A 59 -6.01 -7.27 -7.66
CA THR A 59 -4.64 -7.07 -7.19
C THR A 59 -4.01 -5.80 -7.77
N SER A 60 -4.27 -5.50 -9.04
CA SER A 60 -3.84 -4.25 -9.68
C SER A 60 -4.48 -3.02 -9.04
N ILE A 61 -5.80 -3.04 -8.82
CA ILE A 61 -6.55 -1.94 -8.18
C ILE A 61 -6.12 -1.78 -6.71
N SER A 62 -5.90 -2.88 -6.00
CA SER A 62 -5.36 -2.88 -4.63
C SER A 62 -4.00 -2.20 -4.54
N GLY A 63 -3.14 -2.35 -5.55
CA GLY A 63 -1.88 -1.62 -5.63
C GLY A 63 -2.06 -0.10 -5.61
N ILE A 64 -3.10 0.41 -6.29
CA ILE A 64 -3.43 1.84 -6.35
C ILE A 64 -3.95 2.34 -5.00
N ILE A 65 -4.82 1.56 -4.34
CA ILE A 65 -5.38 1.91 -3.02
C ILE A 65 -4.26 1.90 -1.96
N THR A 66 -3.34 0.93 -2.03
CA THR A 66 -2.17 0.86 -1.15
C THR A 66 -1.26 2.08 -1.34
N PHE A 67 -1.08 2.54 -2.58
CA PHE A 67 -0.31 3.76 -2.86
C PHE A 67 -0.91 5.00 -2.19
N LYS A 68 -2.23 5.20 -2.30
CA LYS A 68 -2.95 6.31 -1.65
C LYS A 68 -2.88 6.26 -0.12
N TYR A 69 -2.93 5.07 0.46
CA TYR A 69 -2.91 4.84 1.90
C TYR A 69 -1.55 5.20 2.56
N TYR A 70 -0.44 5.00 1.86
CA TYR A 70 0.91 5.28 2.36
C TYR A 70 1.54 6.55 1.79
N GLU A 71 0.78 7.36 1.03
CA GLU A 71 1.26 8.58 0.39
C GLU A 71 1.82 9.59 1.40
N ILE A 72 1.24 9.63 2.61
CA ILE A 72 1.73 10.50 3.69
C ILE A 72 2.28 9.67 4.85
N PRO A 73 3.54 9.93 5.27
CA PRO A 73 4.15 9.30 6.43
C PRO A 73 3.32 9.45 7.71
N SER A 74 3.30 8.40 8.55
CA SER A 74 2.62 8.42 9.84
C SER A 74 3.00 9.61 10.72
N ILE A 75 4.27 9.98 10.70
CA ILE A 75 4.83 11.08 11.49
C ILE A 75 4.26 12.45 11.08
N LEU A 76 3.94 12.64 9.80
CA LEU A 76 3.29 13.86 9.30
C LEU A 76 1.78 13.84 9.57
N LEU A 77 1.14 12.67 9.49
CA LEU A 77 -0.27 12.54 9.87
C LEU A 77 -0.52 12.84 11.34
N ALA A 78 0.45 12.55 12.22
CA ALA A 78 0.37 12.86 13.65
C ALA A 78 0.31 14.37 13.93
N VAL A 79 0.83 15.22 13.03
CA VAL A 79 0.75 16.69 13.16
C VAL A 79 -0.71 17.15 13.25
N PHE A 80 -1.63 16.49 12.56
CA PHE A 80 -3.05 16.84 12.60
C PHE A 80 -3.67 16.59 13.98
N THR A 81 -3.28 15.52 14.67
CA THR A 81 -3.87 15.14 15.96
C THR A 81 -3.12 15.70 17.16
N GLU A 82 -1.79 15.83 17.06
CA GLU A 82 -0.90 16.17 18.18
C GLU A 82 -0.32 17.58 18.05
N GLY A 83 -0.52 18.26 16.91
CA GLY A 83 -0.04 19.62 16.69
C GLY A 83 1.48 19.74 16.87
N GLU A 84 1.90 20.72 17.66
CA GLU A 84 3.30 20.99 18.00
C GLU A 84 3.97 19.86 18.79
N LEU A 85 3.19 19.05 19.50
CA LEU A 85 3.71 17.92 20.27
C LEU A 85 4.06 16.71 19.39
N SER A 86 3.69 16.77 18.09
CA SER A 86 3.86 15.63 17.21
C SER A 86 5.34 15.22 17.08
N PRO A 87 5.61 13.93 16.77
CA PRO A 87 6.98 13.43 16.66
C PRO A 87 7.75 14.10 15.52
N PHE A 88 7.06 14.73 14.57
CA PHE A 88 7.67 15.51 13.49
C PHE A 88 8.48 16.70 14.02
N PHE A 89 7.96 17.42 15.02
CA PHE A 89 8.65 18.57 15.60
C PHE A 89 9.79 18.18 16.54
N GLN A 90 9.93 16.89 16.87
CA GLN A 90 11.07 16.37 17.65
C GLN A 90 12.28 16.04 16.77
N LEU A 91 12.09 15.98 15.44
CA LEU A 91 13.16 15.73 14.47
C LEU A 91 14.03 16.98 14.26
N ASN A 92 15.28 16.76 13.82
CA ASN A 92 16.15 17.85 13.40
C ASN A 92 15.73 18.40 12.01
N SER A 93 16.25 19.56 11.61
CA SER A 93 15.86 20.24 10.37
C SER A 93 16.08 19.39 9.11
N GLU A 94 17.18 18.66 9.02
CA GLU A 94 17.50 17.78 7.88
C GLU A 94 16.52 16.60 7.78
N GLU A 95 16.21 15.97 8.90
CA GLU A 95 15.25 14.87 8.99
C GLU A 95 13.83 15.35 8.67
N ARG A 96 13.43 16.53 9.16
CA ARG A 96 12.13 17.14 8.81
C ARG A 96 12.02 17.38 7.31
N GLN A 97 13.06 17.94 6.69
CA GLN A 97 13.10 18.14 5.24
C GLN A 97 13.04 16.80 4.48
N PHE A 98 13.72 15.76 4.99
CA PHE A 98 13.67 14.44 4.37
C PHE A 98 12.27 13.83 4.44
N VAL A 99 11.61 13.91 5.60
CA VAL A 99 10.24 13.45 5.80
C VAL A 99 9.27 14.22 4.91
N TRP A 100 9.43 15.55 4.80
CA TRP A 100 8.65 16.42 3.90
C TRP A 100 8.75 15.95 2.44
N ARG A 101 9.97 15.71 1.96
CA ARG A 101 10.20 15.18 0.60
C ARG A 101 9.54 13.83 0.35
N LYS A 102 9.50 12.97 1.37
CA LYS A 102 8.84 11.66 1.25
C LYS A 102 7.33 11.73 1.18
N ALA A 103 6.71 12.86 1.55
CA ALA A 103 5.30 13.14 1.30
C ALA A 103 5.02 13.70 -0.11
N GLY A 104 5.99 13.64 -1.03
CA GLY A 104 5.82 14.12 -2.41
C GLY A 104 6.01 15.63 -2.58
N ARG A 105 6.64 16.30 -1.59
CA ARG A 105 6.90 17.74 -1.60
C ARG A 105 8.37 18.03 -1.89
N GLU A 106 8.68 18.53 -3.08
CA GLU A 106 10.06 18.83 -3.47
C GLU A 106 10.54 20.20 -2.97
N ASP A 107 9.61 21.04 -2.53
CA ASP A 107 9.85 22.35 -1.95
C ASP A 107 10.61 22.28 -0.61
N LEU A 108 11.25 23.40 -0.28
CA LEU A 108 11.91 23.55 1.01
C LEU A 108 10.85 23.80 2.09
N LEU A 109 10.92 23.00 3.15
CA LEU A 109 10.14 23.23 4.35
C LEU A 109 10.61 24.55 4.98
N PRO A 110 9.69 25.43 5.41
CA PRO A 110 10.04 26.62 6.18
C PRO A 110 10.91 26.27 7.40
N GLN A 111 11.76 27.20 7.86
CA GLN A 111 12.64 26.96 9.02
C GLN A 111 11.81 26.66 10.29
N ASP A 112 10.72 27.40 10.49
CA ASP A 112 9.75 27.18 11.57
C ASP A 112 8.36 26.90 10.98
N PRO A 113 8.08 25.66 10.55
CA PRO A 113 6.77 25.30 10.02
C PRO A 113 5.77 25.19 11.17
N THR A 114 4.59 25.80 11.03
CA THR A 114 3.50 25.61 12.01
C THR A 114 2.71 24.33 11.72
N PRO A 115 2.04 23.73 12.71
CA PRO A 115 1.15 22.58 12.47
C PRO A 115 0.07 22.87 11.43
N ASP A 116 -0.47 24.10 11.43
CA ASP A 116 -1.48 24.55 10.46
C ASP A 116 -0.92 24.62 9.04
N TYR A 117 0.32 25.10 8.89
CA TYR A 117 1.00 25.13 7.59
C TYR A 117 1.09 23.71 7.00
N ILE A 118 1.57 22.76 7.79
CA ILE A 118 1.72 21.35 7.38
C ILE A 118 0.35 20.73 7.08
N SER A 119 -0.62 20.94 7.96
CA SER A 119 -1.97 20.36 7.84
C SER A 119 -2.69 20.84 6.58
N ASN A 120 -2.59 22.14 6.28
CA ASN A 120 -3.21 22.73 5.09
C ASN A 120 -2.47 22.33 3.81
N HIS A 121 -1.13 22.38 3.80
CA HIS A 121 -0.38 22.01 2.61
C HIS A 121 -0.53 20.53 2.26
N LEU A 122 -0.62 19.64 3.25
CA LEU A 122 -0.77 18.21 3.00
C LEU A 122 -2.23 17.74 2.94
N HIS A 123 -3.20 18.64 3.17
CA HIS A 123 -4.62 18.31 3.29
C HIS A 123 -4.84 17.15 4.27
N LEU A 124 -4.22 17.21 5.46
CA LEU A 124 -4.20 16.08 6.40
C LEU A 124 -5.60 15.72 6.91
N TYR A 125 -6.52 16.68 6.97
CA TYR A 125 -7.91 16.51 7.38
C TYR A 125 -8.66 15.49 6.51
N ASP A 126 -8.46 15.53 5.20
CA ASP A 126 -9.09 14.60 4.27
C ASP A 126 -8.44 13.22 4.31
N ARG A 127 -7.19 13.14 4.77
CA ARG A 127 -6.32 11.96 4.67
C ARG A 127 -6.28 11.11 5.94
N TYR A 128 -6.58 11.69 7.10
CA TYR A 128 -6.61 10.96 8.37
C TYR A 128 -7.50 9.69 8.37
N PRO A 129 -8.75 9.70 7.86
CA PRO A 129 -9.58 8.48 7.83
C PRO A 129 -9.04 7.41 6.88
N TRP A 130 -8.32 7.80 5.81
CA TRP A 130 -7.73 6.85 4.86
C TRP A 130 -6.76 5.92 5.56
N LYS A 131 -6.11 6.38 6.63
CA LYS A 131 -5.17 5.53 7.32
C LYS A 131 -5.86 4.33 8.00
N LYS A 132 -7.06 4.55 8.53
CA LYS A 132 -7.84 3.47 9.14
C LYS A 132 -8.44 2.56 8.07
N ILE A 133 -8.99 3.17 7.02
CA ILE A 133 -9.61 2.47 5.89
C ILE A 133 -8.60 1.57 5.18
N GLY A 134 -7.39 2.06 4.93
CA GLY A 134 -6.34 1.29 4.24
C GLY A 134 -5.86 0.07 5.03
N LYS A 135 -5.81 0.13 6.36
CA LYS A 135 -5.54 -1.07 7.19
C LYS A 135 -6.61 -2.13 7.03
N ILE A 136 -7.88 -1.72 7.13
CA ILE A 136 -9.03 -2.62 6.99
C ILE A 136 -9.02 -3.24 5.59
N TYR A 137 -8.82 -2.42 4.56
CA TYR A 137 -8.68 -2.86 3.19
C TYR A 137 -7.55 -3.87 3.00
N ALA A 138 -6.36 -3.60 3.56
CA ALA A 138 -5.21 -4.50 3.46
C ALA A 138 -5.49 -5.88 4.08
N VAL A 139 -6.19 -5.92 5.22
CA VAL A 139 -6.60 -7.19 5.87
C VAL A 139 -7.60 -7.94 5.00
N ILE A 140 -8.65 -7.27 4.52
CA ILE A 140 -9.66 -7.89 3.65
C ILE A 140 -8.99 -8.42 2.37
N TYR A 141 -8.14 -7.61 1.75
CA TYR A 141 -7.40 -7.98 0.56
C TYR A 141 -6.50 -9.21 0.80
N LEU A 142 -5.78 -9.27 1.91
CA LEU A 142 -4.96 -10.43 2.26
C LEU A 142 -5.80 -11.70 2.41
N VAL A 143 -6.96 -11.61 3.10
CA VAL A 143 -7.89 -12.75 3.25
C VAL A 143 -8.41 -13.22 1.90
N VAL A 144 -8.82 -12.30 1.02
CA VAL A 144 -9.30 -12.63 -0.32
C VAL A 144 -8.22 -13.32 -1.15
N ILE A 145 -6.99 -12.80 -1.14
CA ILE A 145 -5.88 -13.39 -1.89
C ILE A 145 -5.53 -14.77 -1.36
N LEU A 146 -5.41 -14.95 -0.05
CA LEU A 146 -5.05 -16.24 0.56
C LEU A 146 -6.13 -17.30 0.31
N SER A 147 -7.40 -16.96 0.51
CA SER A 147 -8.51 -17.88 0.24
C SER A 147 -8.59 -18.25 -1.24
N SER A 148 -8.33 -17.30 -2.14
CA SER A 148 -8.28 -17.55 -3.58
C SER A 148 -7.13 -18.44 -3.99
N ILE A 149 -5.92 -18.22 -3.46
CA ILE A 149 -4.76 -19.10 -3.70
C ILE A 149 -5.07 -20.51 -3.19
N PHE A 150 -5.64 -20.63 -1.98
CA PHE A 150 -6.00 -21.92 -1.40
C PHE A 150 -7.01 -22.66 -2.28
N TYR A 151 -8.08 -21.98 -2.69
CA TYR A 151 -9.10 -22.53 -3.58
C TYR A 151 -8.50 -22.98 -4.93
N LEU A 152 -7.74 -22.10 -5.60
CA LEU A 152 -7.11 -22.43 -6.88
C LEU A 152 -6.14 -23.61 -6.76
N THR A 153 -5.39 -23.68 -5.66
CA THR A 153 -4.49 -24.80 -5.38
C THR A 153 -5.27 -26.10 -5.18
N SER A 154 -6.36 -26.07 -4.42
CA SER A 154 -7.22 -27.24 -4.21
C SER A 154 -7.79 -27.76 -5.54
N VAL A 155 -8.34 -26.86 -6.36
CA VAL A 155 -8.89 -27.23 -7.68
C VAL A 155 -7.80 -27.81 -8.59
N TYR A 156 -6.60 -27.23 -8.59
CA TYR A 156 -5.46 -27.77 -9.33
C TYR A 156 -5.10 -29.19 -8.88
N ILE A 157 -5.06 -29.44 -7.56
CA ILE A 157 -4.72 -30.77 -7.03
C ILE A 157 -5.80 -31.79 -7.41
N GLU A 158 -7.07 -31.42 -7.32
CA GLU A 158 -8.19 -32.34 -7.57
C GLU A 158 -8.40 -32.65 -9.06
N THR A 159 -8.24 -31.65 -9.93
CA THR A 159 -8.66 -31.75 -11.33
C THR A 159 -7.54 -31.48 -12.32
N GLY A 160 -6.37 -31.00 -11.88
CA GLY A 160 -5.36 -30.44 -12.79
C GLY A 160 -5.88 -29.23 -13.56
N PHE A 161 -6.97 -28.62 -13.06
CA PHE A 161 -7.89 -27.71 -13.75
C PHE A 161 -8.75 -28.35 -14.88
N GLN A 162 -8.60 -29.64 -15.21
CA GLN A 162 -9.13 -30.30 -16.42
C GLN A 162 -10.65 -30.57 -16.46
N ASN A 163 -11.47 -29.94 -15.60
CA ASN A 163 -12.94 -30.10 -15.60
C ASN A 163 -13.65 -28.93 -16.27
#